data_AF-A0A7S2LRP9-F1
#
_entry.id   AF-A0A7S2LRP9-F1
#
_cell.length_a   1.000
_cell.length_b   1.000
_cell.length_c   1.000
_cell.angle_alpha   90.00
_cell.angle_beta   90.00
_cell.angle_gamma   90.00
#
_symmetry.space_group_name_H-M   'P 1'
#
loop_
_entity.id
_entity.type
_entity.pdbx_description
1 polymer ?
#
loop_
_entity_poly.entity_id
_entity_poly.type
_entity_poly.pdbx_seq_one_letter_code
_entity_poly.pdbx_strand_id
1 'polypeptide(L)'
;SGARGRRSASRARRPETMTINLVFTYETQKVKAAVPSPPSIEASVRVGAEKLGIPKDSFDLYDRYGKIEMAEDLQRAIHMAGTQDCIVEVREHEHFRRLRGVEDRHDSVDARLARIEDILATTQSNFEQKVQEAKDEAKEIGNRLNVRIDQELKPVLDALIKDKNRLMKDVRQIEEKLGQIDIGELKMISEQTVKLKDEVQDSVRKVNEMQQSWVVDKAKLNESCMQSQKDLHELQRYMQGKLDVCIEADADIRRDCQLCSERMQLVADDLRLLSDEHGRLMRQCAGALEESEELRTLLGQLREDNEHLLSDHGSVKTRVCVLEGQASEKWDGFMPGVLYFRSFHRQAKGGDVQLSPDTQVATGRGFMASTGMVVGNIEGLAVADGPCRRFGTPGCYSSYFELEVDEVKSVPEGMGGLWVGVSLQSCEEIAKHHNKEFDGWLVGGHAKAMVCRAGMSPDLPVDPDKVPDTFTPGASDGVGMGNVKQAMGLLRNALPPRPTGEMREFGSSWNSQGLKMGDRIGVIWRCNRDVGARLRVSVNGEIVVTQDFVDAPTAEAVGFFTPIVRLAGSGKAVRLLPGVTPPSKMLKE
;
A
#
# COMPACT_ATOMS: atom_id res chain seq x y z
N SER A 1 -57.98 -4.64 121.79
CA SER A 1 -58.68 -4.37 123.08
C SER A 1 -60.17 -4.25 122.79
N GLY A 2 -61.15 -4.84 123.47
CA GLY A 2 -61.29 -5.72 124.62
C GLY A 2 -62.82 -5.87 124.85
N ALA A 3 -63.30 -7.04 125.25
CA ALA A 3 -64.72 -7.46 125.28
C ALA A 3 -65.47 -7.21 126.61
N ARG A 4 -66.82 -7.34 126.59
CA ARG A 4 -67.81 -7.82 127.64
C ARG A 4 -69.20 -7.15 127.40
N GLY A 5 -70.42 -7.69 127.60
CA GLY A 5 -70.99 -8.94 128.14
C GLY A 5 -72.18 -8.69 129.11
N ARG A 6 -73.27 -9.52 129.06
CA ARG A 6 -74.41 -9.76 130.05
C ARG A 6 -75.73 -8.93 129.91
N ARG A 7 -76.97 -9.33 130.32
CA ARG A 7 -77.66 -10.51 130.96
C ARG A 7 -79.22 -10.34 130.89
N SER A 8 -79.98 -11.38 131.26
CA SER A 8 -81.47 -11.55 131.28
C SER A 8 -82.17 -11.32 132.65
N ALA A 9 -83.52 -11.24 132.68
CA ALA A 9 -84.42 -11.48 133.84
C ALA A 9 -85.90 -11.76 133.42
N SER A 10 -86.72 -12.37 134.30
CA SER A 10 -88.03 -13.02 134.03
C SER A 10 -89.20 -12.63 134.98
N ARG A 11 -90.45 -12.93 134.54
CA ARG A 11 -91.62 -13.47 135.29
C ARG A 11 -92.75 -12.52 135.81
N ALA A 12 -94.03 -12.84 135.48
CA ALA A 12 -95.21 -13.00 136.37
C ALA A 12 -96.56 -13.18 135.61
N ARG A 13 -97.49 -14.03 136.11
CA ARG A 13 -98.86 -14.32 135.60
C ARG A 13 -99.95 -13.59 136.43
N ARG A 14 -101.06 -13.16 135.80
CA ARG A 14 -102.26 -12.50 136.40
C ARG A 14 -103.58 -13.11 135.83
N PRO A 15 -104.74 -12.93 136.52
CA PRO A 15 -105.92 -13.81 136.44
C PRO A 15 -106.91 -13.51 135.29
N GLU A 16 -107.72 -14.51 134.92
CA GLU A 16 -108.65 -14.53 133.78
C GLU A 16 -109.85 -13.57 133.95
N THR A 17 -109.92 -12.57 133.07
CA THR A 17 -111.07 -11.68 132.86
C THR A 17 -111.99 -12.24 131.78
N MET A 18 -113.29 -12.40 132.05
CA MET A 18 -114.29 -12.80 131.04
C MET A 18 -114.31 -11.81 129.86
N THR A 19 -114.36 -12.32 128.62
CA THR A 19 -114.28 -11.55 127.36
C THR A 19 -115.60 -11.60 126.57
N ILE A 20 -115.93 -10.51 125.87
CA ILE A 20 -117.07 -10.36 124.97
C ILE A 20 -116.59 -10.45 123.52
N ASN A 21 -117.29 -11.19 122.66
CA ASN A 21 -116.89 -11.36 121.26
C ASN A 21 -117.51 -10.28 120.36
N LEU A 22 -116.67 -9.55 119.61
CA LEU A 22 -117.08 -8.61 118.55
C LEU A 22 -116.67 -9.17 117.18
N VAL A 23 -117.47 -8.89 116.15
CA VAL A 23 -117.15 -9.23 114.75
C VAL A 23 -116.83 -7.94 114.00
N PHE A 24 -115.56 -7.75 113.65
CA PHE A 24 -115.09 -6.60 112.87
C PHE A 24 -115.27 -6.88 111.38
N THR A 25 -115.88 -5.96 110.63
CA THR A 25 -116.04 -6.09 109.17
C THR A 25 -115.33 -4.94 108.46
N TYR A 26 -114.38 -5.27 107.57
CA TYR A 26 -113.62 -4.31 106.76
C TYR A 26 -113.58 -4.77 105.30
N GLU A 27 -114.13 -3.98 104.38
CA GLU A 27 -114.31 -4.33 102.97
C GLU A 27 -114.93 -5.72 102.77
N THR A 28 -114.17 -6.71 102.31
CA THR A 28 -114.60 -8.10 102.11
C THR A 28 -114.22 -9.03 103.26
N GLN A 29 -113.47 -8.55 104.25
CA GLN A 29 -113.00 -9.33 105.39
C GLN A 29 -113.95 -9.19 106.60
N LYS A 30 -114.27 -10.32 107.24
CA LYS A 30 -114.96 -10.38 108.53
C LYS A 30 -114.09 -11.14 109.52
N VAL A 31 -113.72 -10.52 110.64
CA VAL A 31 -112.83 -11.11 111.63
C VAL A 31 -113.48 -11.03 113.02
N LYS A 32 -113.70 -12.20 113.63
CA LYS A 32 -114.26 -12.31 114.99
C LYS A 32 -113.12 -12.23 116.01
N ALA A 33 -113.26 -11.38 117.02
CA ALA A 33 -112.25 -11.20 118.05
C ALA A 33 -112.86 -10.93 119.44
N ALA A 34 -112.19 -11.42 120.47
CA ALA A 34 -112.60 -11.28 121.86
C ALA A 34 -112.05 -9.98 122.47
N VAL A 35 -112.90 -9.20 123.12
CA VAL A 35 -112.60 -7.93 123.79
C VAL A 35 -112.84 -8.07 125.30
N PRO A 36 -112.00 -7.50 126.18
CA PRO A 36 -112.16 -7.62 127.65
C PRO A 36 -113.49 -7.03 128.17
N SER A 37 -114.06 -7.59 129.25
CA SER A 37 -115.20 -7.01 129.98
C SER A 37 -114.73 -6.24 131.25
N PRO A 38 -115.21 -5.00 131.51
CA PRO A 38 -116.14 -4.23 130.69
C PRO A 38 -115.48 -3.74 129.38
N PRO A 39 -116.22 -3.73 128.25
CA PRO A 39 -115.68 -3.40 126.94
C PRO A 39 -115.24 -1.94 126.87
N SER A 40 -114.00 -1.71 126.41
CA SER A 40 -113.46 -0.36 126.13
C SER A 40 -113.18 -0.20 124.64
N ILE A 41 -113.42 1.01 124.12
CA ILE A 41 -113.23 1.32 122.69
C ILE A 41 -111.78 1.11 122.29
N GLU A 42 -110.84 1.57 123.11
CA GLU A 42 -109.41 1.46 122.81
C GLU A 42 -108.95 0.00 122.68
N ALA A 43 -109.51 -0.90 123.50
CA ALA A 43 -109.27 -2.33 123.35
C ALA A 43 -109.87 -2.88 122.03
N SER A 44 -111.08 -2.45 121.66
CA SER A 44 -111.72 -2.84 120.40
C SER A 44 -110.95 -2.34 119.17
N VAL A 45 -110.52 -1.08 119.16
CA VAL A 45 -109.72 -0.48 118.08
C VAL A 45 -108.37 -1.19 117.96
N ARG A 46 -107.67 -1.43 119.07
CA ARG A 46 -106.39 -2.17 119.04
C ARG A 46 -106.55 -3.56 118.41
N VAL A 47 -107.58 -4.30 118.84
CA VAL A 47 -107.83 -5.66 118.35
C VAL A 47 -108.24 -5.65 116.88
N GLY A 48 -109.06 -4.68 116.45
CA GLY A 48 -109.41 -4.48 115.04
C GLY A 48 -108.19 -4.21 114.17
N ALA A 49 -107.29 -3.32 114.62
CA ALA A 49 -106.07 -2.96 113.89
C ALA A 49 -105.12 -4.15 113.68
N GLU A 50 -104.88 -4.91 114.74
CA GLU A 50 -104.00 -6.08 114.70
C GLU A 50 -104.57 -7.19 113.82
N LYS A 51 -105.89 -7.42 113.89
CA LYS A 51 -106.55 -8.50 113.14
C LYS A 51 -106.80 -8.18 111.68
N LEU A 52 -106.97 -6.90 111.33
CA LEU A 52 -107.19 -6.46 109.96
C LEU A 52 -105.88 -6.02 109.27
N GLY A 53 -104.76 -5.94 110.00
CA GLY A 53 -103.49 -5.47 109.44
C GLY A 53 -103.51 -3.99 109.04
N ILE A 54 -104.32 -3.19 109.74
CA ILE A 54 -104.54 -1.77 109.46
C ILE A 54 -104.02 -0.96 110.66
N PRO A 55 -103.30 0.15 110.46
CA PRO A 55 -102.84 1.00 111.57
C PRO A 55 -104.00 1.43 112.50
N LYS A 56 -103.77 1.45 113.81
CA LYS A 56 -104.82 1.75 114.82
C LYS A 56 -105.49 3.11 114.63
N ASP A 57 -104.75 4.09 114.13
CA ASP A 57 -105.21 5.46 114.00
C ASP A 57 -105.81 5.76 112.62
N SER A 58 -105.87 4.77 111.72
CA SER A 58 -106.36 4.99 110.35
C SER A 58 -107.83 4.64 110.16
N PHE A 59 -108.56 4.17 111.18
CA PHE A 59 -109.96 3.78 111.04
C PHE A 59 -110.82 4.12 112.25
N ASP A 60 -112.13 4.18 112.01
CA ASP A 60 -113.16 4.34 113.03
C ASP A 60 -114.09 3.11 113.07
N LEU A 61 -114.69 2.87 114.24
CA LEU A 61 -115.64 1.79 114.48
C LEU A 61 -117.08 2.29 114.39
N TYR A 62 -117.93 1.54 113.68
CA TYR A 62 -119.35 1.86 113.46
C TYR A 62 -120.25 0.70 113.88
N ASP A 63 -121.36 0.98 114.55
CA ASP A 63 -122.47 0.06 114.76
C ASP A 63 -123.62 0.39 113.78
N ARG A 64 -124.76 -0.30 113.91
CA ARG A 64 -125.95 -0.03 113.09
C ARG A 64 -126.55 1.38 113.31
N TYR A 65 -126.23 2.04 114.41
CA TYR A 65 -126.80 3.33 114.83
C TYR A 65 -125.87 4.51 114.58
N GLY A 66 -124.58 4.27 114.33
CA GLY A 66 -123.64 5.31 113.99
C GLY A 66 -122.22 4.95 114.42
N LYS A 67 -121.39 5.99 114.55
CA LYS A 67 -120.02 5.83 115.01
C LYS A 67 -120.01 5.49 116.50
N ILE A 68 -119.17 4.53 116.88
CA ILE A 68 -118.94 4.16 118.28
C ILE A 68 -117.84 5.06 118.82
N GLU A 69 -118.20 6.12 119.55
CA GLU A 69 -117.24 7.11 120.07
C GLU A 69 -117.09 7.05 121.59
N MET A 70 -118.13 6.61 122.31
CA MET A 70 -118.15 6.53 123.77
C MET A 70 -118.39 5.09 124.25
N ALA A 71 -117.91 4.75 125.46
CA ALA A 71 -118.04 3.40 125.99
C ALA A 71 -119.51 2.95 126.09
N GLU A 72 -120.42 3.92 126.27
CA GLU A 72 -121.87 3.78 126.23
C GLU A 72 -122.39 3.33 124.86
N ASP A 73 -121.79 3.82 123.76
CA ASP A 73 -122.13 3.39 122.39
C ASP A 73 -121.75 1.93 122.17
N LEU A 74 -120.59 1.52 122.67
CA LEU A 74 -120.10 0.14 122.55
C LEU A 74 -120.95 -0.80 123.42
N GLN A 75 -121.32 -0.38 124.63
CA GLN A 75 -122.24 -1.13 125.48
C GLN A 75 -123.64 -1.21 124.86
N ARG A 76 -124.14 -0.14 124.23
CA ARG A 76 -125.40 -0.16 123.46
C ARG A 76 -125.33 -1.15 122.31
N ALA A 77 -124.27 -1.11 121.50
CA ALA A 77 -124.08 -2.03 120.38
C ALA A 77 -124.07 -3.49 120.84
N ILE A 78 -123.45 -3.78 121.99
CA ILE A 78 -123.41 -5.12 122.59
C ILE A 78 -124.78 -5.51 123.18
N HIS A 79 -125.47 -4.60 123.88
CA HIS A 79 -126.77 -4.88 124.48
C HIS A 79 -127.86 -5.12 123.43
N MET A 80 -127.88 -4.31 122.37
CA MET A 80 -128.84 -4.43 121.27
C MET A 80 -128.61 -5.67 120.40
N ALA A 81 -127.37 -6.19 120.35
CA ALA A 81 -127.08 -7.46 119.70
C ALA A 81 -127.68 -8.65 120.46
N GLY A 82 -127.97 -8.50 121.76
CA GLY A 82 -128.61 -9.52 122.59
C GLY A 82 -127.80 -10.81 122.63
N THR A 83 -128.40 -11.90 122.13
CA THR A 83 -127.73 -13.21 121.97
C THR A 83 -127.03 -13.40 120.62
N GLN A 84 -127.13 -12.42 119.70
CA GLN A 84 -126.43 -12.45 118.41
C GLN A 84 -125.04 -11.81 118.52
N ASP A 85 -124.14 -12.19 117.61
CA ASP A 85 -122.80 -11.59 117.54
C ASP A 85 -122.90 -10.08 117.28
N CYS A 86 -122.23 -9.27 118.10
CA CYS A 86 -122.18 -7.83 117.92
C CYS A 86 -121.25 -7.49 116.74
N ILE A 87 -121.83 -6.99 115.66
CA ILE A 87 -121.11 -6.63 114.43
C ILE A 87 -120.69 -5.16 114.51
N VAL A 88 -119.41 -4.92 114.31
CA VAL A 88 -118.80 -3.59 114.26
C VAL A 88 -118.15 -3.41 112.89
N GLU A 89 -118.62 -2.44 112.13
CA GLU A 89 -118.03 -2.08 110.84
C GLU A 89 -116.80 -1.20 111.05
N VAL A 90 -115.69 -1.58 110.43
CA VAL A 90 -114.43 -0.83 110.45
C VAL A 90 -114.36 -0.02 109.16
N ARG A 91 -114.21 1.31 109.27
CA ARG A 91 -114.06 2.18 108.11
C ARG A 91 -112.76 2.96 108.19
N GLU A 92 -111.86 2.71 107.24
CA GLU A 92 -110.58 3.41 107.14
C GLU A 92 -110.75 4.81 106.52
N HIS A 93 -109.95 5.77 107.01
CA HIS A 93 -109.88 7.13 106.49
C HIS A 93 -109.29 7.17 105.08
N GLU A 94 -109.82 8.06 104.24
CA GLU A 94 -109.55 8.09 102.80
C GLU A 94 -108.07 8.29 102.43
N HIS A 95 -107.31 9.05 103.23
CA HIS A 95 -105.92 9.36 102.94
C HIS A 95 -104.99 8.15 103.09
N PHE A 96 -105.26 7.23 104.02
CA PHE A 96 -104.49 5.99 104.17
C PHE A 96 -104.75 5.00 103.02
N ARG A 97 -106.00 4.94 102.54
CA ARG A 97 -106.32 4.17 101.32
C ARG A 97 -105.56 4.69 100.10
N ARG A 98 -105.46 6.02 99.95
CA ARG A 98 -104.67 6.64 98.87
C ARG A 98 -103.18 6.34 98.99
N LEU A 99 -102.63 6.33 100.21
CA LEU A 99 -101.21 6.09 100.46
C LEU A 99 -100.77 4.69 99.99
N ARG A 100 -101.53 3.64 100.36
CA ARG A 100 -101.26 2.26 99.89
C ARG A 100 -101.31 2.13 98.37
N GLY A 101 -102.31 2.78 97.75
CA GLY A 101 -102.39 2.81 96.28
C GLY A 101 -101.26 3.58 95.59
N VAL A 102 -100.46 4.38 96.32
CA VAL A 102 -99.23 5.00 95.82
C VAL A 102 -98.03 4.10 96.03
N GLU A 103 -97.93 3.39 97.17
CA GLU A 103 -96.89 2.40 97.45
C GLU A 103 -96.89 1.28 96.40
N ASP A 104 -98.05 0.69 96.07
CA ASP A 104 -98.15 -0.34 95.02
C ASP A 104 -97.67 0.17 93.64
N ARG A 105 -97.92 1.46 93.36
CA ARG A 105 -97.45 2.11 92.12
C ARG A 105 -95.95 2.34 92.15
N HIS A 106 -95.37 2.65 93.31
CA HIS A 106 -93.93 2.82 93.48
C HIS A 106 -93.19 1.51 93.21
N ASP A 107 -93.64 0.41 93.82
CA ASP A 107 -93.03 -0.92 93.64
C ASP A 107 -93.08 -1.38 92.16
N SER A 108 -94.19 -1.07 91.47
CA SER A 108 -94.32 -1.36 90.04
C SER A 108 -93.33 -0.58 89.18
N VAL A 109 -93.07 0.68 89.52
CA VAL A 109 -92.12 1.54 88.82
C VAL A 109 -90.69 1.09 89.08
N ASP A 110 -90.34 0.76 90.32
CA ASP A 110 -89.01 0.26 90.69
C ASP A 110 -88.66 -1.04 89.94
N ALA A 111 -89.61 -1.98 89.87
CA ALA A 111 -89.41 -3.21 89.09
C ALA A 111 -89.25 -2.96 87.58
N ARG A 112 -89.82 -1.88 87.04
CA ARG A 112 -89.61 -1.48 85.64
C ARG A 112 -88.25 -0.81 85.45
N LEU A 113 -87.81 0.03 86.40
CA LEU A 113 -86.49 0.67 86.37
C LEU A 113 -85.38 -0.37 86.38
N ALA A 114 -85.43 -1.34 87.30
CA ALA A 114 -84.43 -2.42 87.38
C ALA A 114 -84.30 -3.21 86.05
N ARG A 115 -85.41 -3.48 85.37
CA ARG A 115 -85.39 -4.14 84.04
C ARG A 115 -84.78 -3.27 82.95
N ILE A 116 -85.05 -1.97 82.96
CA ILE A 116 -84.47 -1.04 81.98
C ILE A 116 -82.96 -0.89 82.21
N GLU A 117 -82.52 -0.83 83.46
CA GLU A 117 -81.10 -0.77 83.82
C GLU A 117 -80.33 -2.01 83.33
N ASP A 118 -80.88 -3.21 83.48
CA ASP A 118 -80.25 -4.45 83.00
C ASP A 118 -80.17 -4.51 81.46
N ILE A 119 -81.22 -4.06 80.76
CA ILE A 119 -81.21 -3.92 79.29
C ILE A 119 -80.18 -2.85 78.84
N LEU A 120 -80.06 -1.75 79.58
CA LEU A 120 -79.07 -0.71 79.27
C LEU A 120 -77.64 -1.21 79.48
N ALA A 121 -77.38 -1.94 80.57
CA ALA A 121 -76.06 -2.50 80.83
C ALA A 121 -75.64 -3.51 79.74
N THR A 122 -76.55 -4.40 79.34
CA THR A 122 -76.29 -5.38 78.28
C THR A 122 -76.13 -4.73 76.90
N THR A 123 -76.94 -3.73 76.56
CA THR A 123 -76.78 -2.99 75.30
C THR A 123 -75.50 -2.17 75.25
N GLN A 124 -75.09 -1.55 76.36
CA GLN A 124 -73.81 -0.84 76.46
C GLN A 124 -72.63 -1.80 76.27
N SER A 125 -72.63 -2.94 76.95
CA SER A 125 -71.58 -3.96 76.78
C SER A 125 -71.46 -4.45 75.33
N ASN A 126 -72.60 -4.70 74.67
CA ASN A 126 -72.61 -5.12 73.26
C ASN A 126 -72.11 -4.01 72.33
N PHE A 127 -72.41 -2.75 72.63
CA PHE A 127 -71.92 -1.61 71.86
C PHE A 127 -70.41 -1.43 72.00
N GLU A 128 -69.88 -1.49 73.23
CA GLU A 128 -68.45 -1.41 73.51
C GLU A 128 -67.67 -2.53 72.79
N GLN A 129 -68.20 -3.75 72.79
CA GLN A 129 -67.60 -4.86 72.04
C GLN A 129 -67.54 -4.57 70.53
N LYS A 130 -68.63 -4.11 69.92
CA LYS A 130 -68.66 -3.78 68.48
C LYS A 130 -67.69 -2.65 68.13
N VAL A 131 -67.56 -1.65 68.99
CA VAL A 131 -66.59 -0.56 68.80
C VAL A 131 -65.16 -1.08 68.86
N GLN A 132 -64.87 -2.01 69.78
CA GLN A 132 -63.55 -2.61 69.89
C GLN A 132 -63.21 -3.49 68.68
N GLU A 133 -64.16 -4.30 68.20
CA GLU A 133 -64.00 -5.10 66.97
C GLU A 133 -63.72 -4.21 65.75
N ALA A 134 -64.50 -3.13 65.56
CA ALA A 134 -64.29 -2.18 64.46
C ALA A 134 -62.94 -1.46 64.56
N LYS A 135 -62.47 -1.15 65.78
CA LYS A 135 -61.16 -0.54 66.01
C LYS A 135 -60.02 -1.49 65.66
N ASP A 136 -60.14 -2.77 66.02
CA ASP A 136 -59.12 -3.77 65.73
C ASP A 136 -59.05 -4.06 64.21
N GLU A 137 -60.21 -4.11 63.54
CA GLU A 137 -60.27 -4.23 62.07
C GLU A 137 -59.64 -3.01 61.37
N ALA A 138 -59.96 -1.79 61.81
CA ALA A 138 -59.35 -0.58 61.26
C ALA A 138 -57.83 -0.55 61.46
N LYS A 139 -57.35 -1.04 62.62
CA LYS A 139 -55.91 -1.15 62.91
C LYS A 139 -55.23 -2.18 62.01
N GLU A 140 -55.86 -3.32 61.75
CA GLU A 140 -55.34 -4.30 60.80
C GLU A 140 -55.25 -3.74 59.38
N ILE A 141 -56.30 -3.05 58.91
CA ILE A 141 -56.30 -2.41 57.59
C ILE A 141 -55.18 -1.36 57.51
N GLY A 142 -55.03 -0.52 58.54
CA GLY A 142 -53.96 0.47 58.62
C GLY A 142 -52.57 -0.17 58.55
N ASN A 143 -52.36 -1.28 59.27
CA ASN A 143 -51.09 -2.01 59.23
C ASN A 143 -50.82 -2.62 57.85
N ARG A 144 -51.82 -3.25 57.21
CA ARG A 144 -51.67 -3.80 55.85
C ARG A 144 -51.33 -2.72 54.84
N LEU A 145 -51.97 -1.55 54.93
CA LEU A 145 -51.68 -0.41 54.06
C LEU A 145 -50.26 0.13 54.27
N ASN A 146 -49.81 0.27 55.52
CA ASN A 146 -48.45 0.71 55.81
C ASN A 146 -47.40 -0.28 55.26
N VAL A 147 -47.62 -1.58 55.45
CA VAL A 147 -46.74 -2.62 54.87
C VAL A 147 -46.69 -2.49 53.36
N ARG A 148 -47.84 -2.27 52.70
CA ARG A 148 -47.89 -2.10 51.24
C ARG A 148 -47.18 -0.83 50.77
N ILE A 149 -47.34 0.28 51.49
CA ILE A 149 -46.65 1.54 51.20
C ILE A 149 -45.13 1.34 51.32
N ASP A 150 -44.66 0.74 52.41
CA ASP A 150 -43.23 0.61 52.69
C ASP A 150 -42.54 -0.46 51.85
N GLN A 151 -43.21 -1.58 51.56
CA GLN A 151 -42.61 -2.72 50.85
C GLN A 151 -42.83 -2.68 49.33
N GLU A 152 -43.97 -2.19 48.86
CA GLU A 152 -44.28 -2.18 47.41
C GLU A 152 -44.04 -0.80 46.80
N LEU A 153 -44.61 0.26 47.37
CA LEU A 153 -44.63 1.57 46.71
C LEU A 153 -43.33 2.35 46.88
N LYS A 154 -42.76 2.36 48.08
CA LYS A 154 -41.55 3.14 48.39
C LYS A 154 -40.31 2.69 47.60
N PRO A 155 -40.01 1.37 47.44
CA PRO A 155 -38.89 0.93 46.64
C PRO A 155 -39.04 1.27 45.15
N VAL A 156 -40.27 1.19 44.63
CA VAL A 156 -40.59 1.58 43.25
C VAL A 156 -40.37 3.08 43.05
N LEU A 157 -40.81 3.91 44.00
CA LEU A 157 -40.58 5.35 43.95
C LEU A 157 -39.08 5.69 44.01
N ASP A 158 -38.32 5.06 44.89
CA ASP A 158 -36.87 5.26 45.01
C ASP A 158 -36.13 4.82 43.73
N ALA A 159 -36.57 3.71 43.09
CA ALA A 159 -36.03 3.27 41.81
C ALA A 159 -36.31 4.29 40.70
N LEU A 160 -37.55 4.79 40.60
CA LEU A 160 -37.91 5.81 39.62
C LEU A 160 -37.13 7.12 39.82
N ILE A 161 -36.87 7.53 41.05
CA ILE A 161 -36.04 8.72 41.35
C ILE A 161 -34.60 8.50 40.89
N LYS A 162 -34.03 7.30 41.13
CA LYS A 162 -32.68 6.96 40.65
C LYS A 162 -32.61 6.97 39.13
N ASP A 163 -33.59 6.38 38.45
CA ASP A 163 -33.65 6.35 36.99
C ASP A 163 -33.83 7.75 36.40
N LYS A 164 -34.69 8.59 36.98
CA LYS A 164 -34.81 10.01 36.59
C LYS A 164 -33.46 10.72 36.68
N ASN A 165 -32.74 10.56 37.79
CA ASN A 165 -31.44 11.22 37.99
C ASN A 165 -30.38 10.71 37.01
N ARG A 166 -30.38 9.40 36.70
CA ARG A 166 -29.52 8.82 35.68
C ARG A 166 -29.82 9.40 34.30
N LEU A 167 -31.09 9.41 33.89
CA LEU A 167 -31.50 9.96 32.59
C LEU A 167 -31.16 11.44 32.46
N MET A 168 -31.35 12.25 33.52
CA MET A 168 -30.92 13.65 33.50
C MET A 168 -29.41 13.81 33.30
N LYS A 169 -28.60 12.90 33.87
CA LYS A 169 -27.15 12.90 33.68
C LYS A 169 -26.79 12.54 32.23
N ASP A 170 -27.44 11.51 31.68
CA ASP A 170 -27.20 11.06 30.30
C ASP A 170 -27.61 12.16 29.30
N VAL A 171 -28.74 12.84 29.52
CA VAL A 171 -29.17 13.98 28.70
C VAL A 171 -28.14 15.11 28.74
N ARG A 172 -27.64 15.49 29.92
CA ARG A 172 -26.57 16.52 30.02
C ARG A 172 -25.29 16.11 29.29
N GLN A 173 -24.90 14.84 29.35
CA GLN A 173 -23.75 14.34 28.60
C GLN A 173 -23.97 14.39 27.08
N ILE A 174 -25.19 14.11 26.62
CA ILE A 174 -25.56 14.25 25.21
C ILE A 174 -25.52 15.71 24.79
N GLU A 175 -26.07 16.63 25.60
CA GLU A 175 -26.02 18.08 25.35
C GLU A 175 -24.57 18.60 25.27
N GLU A 176 -23.70 18.17 26.19
CA GLU A 176 -22.27 18.53 26.19
C GLU A 176 -21.56 18.02 24.93
N LYS A 177 -21.81 16.74 24.55
CA LYS A 177 -21.24 16.17 23.32
C LYS A 177 -21.77 16.83 22.06
N LEU A 178 -23.06 17.19 22.01
CA LEU A 178 -23.64 17.92 20.89
C LEU A 178 -23.07 19.35 20.79
N GLY A 179 -22.82 20.01 21.93
CA GLY A 179 -22.16 21.32 21.96
C GLY A 179 -20.69 21.30 21.53
N GLN A 180 -20.01 20.15 21.64
CA GLN A 180 -18.65 19.95 21.15
C GLN A 180 -18.57 19.69 19.64
N ILE A 181 -19.69 19.41 18.96
CA ILE A 181 -19.70 19.23 17.52
C ILE A 181 -19.63 20.61 16.84
N ASP A 182 -18.49 20.92 16.24
CA ASP A 182 -18.33 22.12 15.43
C ASP A 182 -19.05 21.95 14.09
N ILE A 183 -20.23 22.57 13.99
CA ILE A 183 -21.05 22.60 12.76
C ILE A 183 -20.29 23.30 11.62
N GLY A 184 -19.39 24.24 11.93
CA GLY A 184 -18.52 24.90 10.96
C GLY A 184 -17.53 23.93 10.32
N GLU A 185 -16.85 23.10 11.13
CA GLU A 185 -15.95 22.06 10.62
C GLU A 185 -16.71 21.04 9.76
N LEU A 186 -17.89 20.57 10.19
CA LEU A 186 -18.71 19.66 9.38
C LEU A 186 -19.13 20.26 8.03
N LYS A 187 -19.48 21.55 8.00
CA LYS A 187 -19.77 22.25 6.74
C LYS A 187 -18.53 22.36 5.86
N MET A 188 -17.38 22.72 6.41
CA MET A 188 -16.13 22.78 5.65
C MET A 188 -15.73 21.41 5.08
N ILE A 189 -15.84 20.35 5.87
CA ILE A 189 -15.57 18.97 5.43
C ILE A 189 -16.56 18.60 4.30
N SER A 190 -17.83 18.93 4.43
CA SER A 190 -18.83 18.68 3.39
C SER A 190 -18.52 19.43 2.09
N GLU A 191 -18.14 20.70 2.17
CA GLU A 191 -17.77 21.51 1.01
C GLU A 191 -16.49 20.99 0.33
N GLN A 192 -15.49 20.60 1.11
CA GLN A 192 -14.27 19.96 0.60
C GLN A 192 -14.58 18.63 -0.08
N THR A 193 -15.50 17.84 0.47
CA THR A 193 -15.92 16.56 -0.12
C THR A 193 -16.61 16.78 -1.47
N VAL A 194 -17.42 17.83 -1.61
CA VAL A 194 -18.04 18.19 -2.90
C VAL A 194 -16.98 18.61 -3.92
N LYS A 195 -16.02 19.47 -3.53
CA LYS A 195 -14.93 19.88 -4.43
C LYS A 195 -14.10 18.69 -4.90
N LEU A 196 -13.71 17.80 -3.98
CA LEU A 196 -12.96 16.58 -4.31
C LEU A 196 -13.77 15.66 -5.24
N LYS A 197 -15.08 15.54 -5.04
CA LYS A 197 -15.95 14.77 -5.94
C LYS A 197 -15.93 15.35 -7.36
N ASP A 198 -16.00 16.66 -7.50
CA ASP A 198 -15.97 17.33 -8.82
C ASP A 198 -14.60 17.15 -9.50
N GLU A 199 -13.50 17.30 -8.76
CA GLU A 199 -12.14 17.07 -9.26
C GLU A 199 -11.92 15.62 -9.73
N VAL A 200 -12.47 14.64 -8.98
CA VAL A 200 -12.43 13.23 -9.37
C VAL A 200 -13.25 13.00 -10.64
N GLN A 201 -14.44 13.59 -10.77
CA GLN A 201 -15.26 13.47 -11.98
C GLN A 201 -14.55 14.07 -13.22
N ASP A 202 -13.88 15.20 -13.07
CA ASP A 202 -13.13 15.83 -14.15
C ASP A 202 -11.90 15.01 -14.53
N SER A 203 -11.21 14.42 -13.55
CA SER A 203 -10.08 13.52 -13.79
C SER A 203 -10.52 12.28 -14.55
N VAL A 204 -11.65 11.67 -14.17
CA VAL A 204 -12.23 10.52 -14.88
C VAL A 204 -12.58 10.87 -16.32
N ARG A 205 -13.16 12.07 -16.57
CA ARG A 205 -13.45 12.53 -17.94
C ARG A 205 -12.18 12.64 -18.79
N LYS A 206 -11.12 13.26 -18.28
CA LYS A 206 -9.82 13.38 -18.97
C LYS A 206 -9.20 12.01 -19.27
N VAL A 207 -9.27 11.07 -18.33
CA VAL A 207 -8.77 9.70 -18.54
C VAL A 207 -9.53 9.00 -19.66
N ASN A 208 -10.87 9.14 -19.70
CA ASN A 208 -11.68 8.56 -20.77
C ASN A 208 -11.36 9.16 -22.15
N GLU A 209 -11.17 10.48 -22.23
CA GLU A 209 -10.76 11.16 -23.48
C GLU A 209 -9.38 10.67 -23.95
N MET A 210 -8.43 10.56 -23.03
CA MET A 210 -7.09 10.05 -23.32
C MET A 210 -7.13 8.60 -23.79
N GLN A 211 -7.95 7.77 -23.16
CA GLN A 211 -8.14 6.37 -23.56
C GLN A 211 -8.77 6.25 -24.96
N GLN A 212 -9.72 7.12 -25.31
CA GLN A 212 -10.28 7.17 -26.66
C GLN A 212 -9.24 7.59 -27.70
N SER A 213 -8.43 8.62 -27.41
CA SER A 213 -7.33 9.04 -28.29
C SER A 213 -6.32 7.90 -28.49
N TRP A 214 -5.95 7.21 -27.41
CA TRP A 214 -5.03 6.08 -27.47
C TRP A 214 -5.55 4.94 -28.36
N VAL A 215 -6.85 4.64 -28.33
CA VAL A 215 -7.44 3.61 -29.21
C VAL A 215 -7.28 3.99 -30.68
N VAL A 216 -7.51 5.28 -31.01
CA VAL A 216 -7.32 5.79 -32.38
C VAL A 216 -5.86 5.73 -32.80
N ASP A 217 -4.94 6.17 -31.94
CA ASP A 217 -3.51 6.18 -32.25
C ASP A 217 -2.94 4.77 -32.38
N LYS A 218 -3.40 3.83 -31.53
CA LYS A 218 -3.07 2.41 -31.63
C LYS A 218 -3.53 1.82 -32.96
N ALA A 219 -4.72 2.18 -33.45
CA ALA A 219 -5.20 1.72 -34.74
C ALA A 219 -4.33 2.24 -35.90
N LYS A 220 -3.97 3.53 -35.88
CA LYS A 220 -3.05 4.14 -36.87
C LYS A 220 -1.66 3.50 -36.84
N LEU A 221 -1.14 3.24 -35.64
CA LEU A 221 0.17 2.60 -35.48
C LEU A 221 0.17 1.17 -36.05
N ASN A 222 -0.90 0.39 -35.79
CA ASN A 222 -1.05 -0.94 -36.36
C ASN A 222 -1.14 -0.90 -37.89
N GLU A 223 -1.87 0.06 -38.46
CA GLU A 223 -1.95 0.24 -39.92
C GLU A 223 -0.57 0.56 -40.51
N SER A 224 0.18 1.47 -39.90
CA SER A 224 1.55 1.82 -40.31
C SER A 224 2.51 0.63 -40.19
N CYS A 225 2.39 -0.18 -39.15
CA CYS A 225 3.17 -1.39 -38.96
C CYS A 225 2.87 -2.44 -40.04
N MET A 226 1.59 -2.65 -40.36
CA MET A 226 1.16 -3.56 -41.42
C MET A 226 1.66 -3.08 -42.80
N GLN A 227 1.64 -1.77 -43.06
CA GLN A 227 2.17 -1.23 -44.30
C GLN A 227 3.70 -1.42 -44.39
N SER A 228 4.42 -1.09 -43.32
CA SER A 228 5.88 -1.28 -43.26
C SER A 228 6.27 -2.75 -43.47
N GLN A 229 5.47 -3.69 -42.94
CA GLN A 229 5.70 -5.12 -43.15
C GLN A 229 5.49 -5.55 -44.60
N LYS A 230 4.50 -4.98 -45.31
CA LYS A 230 4.32 -5.20 -46.75
C LYS A 230 5.49 -4.65 -47.54
N ASP A 231 5.90 -3.42 -47.28
CA ASP A 231 7.01 -2.76 -47.97
C ASP A 231 8.31 -3.54 -47.78
N LEU A 232 8.56 -4.06 -46.58
CA LEU A 232 9.72 -4.89 -46.28
C LEU A 232 9.69 -6.21 -47.06
N HIS A 233 8.51 -6.82 -47.22
CA HIS A 233 8.36 -8.05 -47.99
C HIS A 233 8.53 -7.83 -49.50
N GLU A 234 8.05 -6.70 -50.02
CA GLU A 234 8.31 -6.29 -51.41
C GLU A 234 9.80 -6.02 -51.66
N LEU A 235 10.46 -5.32 -50.73
CA LEU A 235 11.91 -5.08 -50.81
C LEU A 235 12.69 -6.40 -50.75
N GLN A 236 12.29 -7.33 -49.90
CA GLN A 236 12.91 -8.67 -49.83
C GLN A 236 12.77 -9.40 -51.16
N ARG A 237 11.60 -9.35 -51.79
CA ARG A 237 11.37 -9.97 -53.11
C ARG A 237 12.21 -9.31 -54.20
N TYR A 238 12.32 -7.98 -54.19
CA TYR A 238 13.16 -7.23 -55.12
C TYR A 238 14.65 -7.59 -54.96
N MET A 239 15.13 -7.63 -53.71
CA MET A 239 16.52 -7.99 -53.40
C MET A 239 16.83 -9.43 -53.81
N GLN A 240 15.90 -10.37 -53.61
CA GLN A 240 16.06 -11.74 -54.08
C GLN A 240 16.23 -11.78 -55.61
N GLY A 241 15.39 -11.08 -56.37
CA GLY A 241 15.54 -11.02 -57.82
C GLY A 241 16.87 -10.40 -58.28
N LYS A 242 17.42 -9.43 -57.53
CA LYS A 242 18.76 -8.87 -57.80
C LYS A 242 19.88 -9.86 -57.49
N LEU A 243 19.73 -10.65 -56.41
CA LEU A 243 20.68 -11.71 -56.07
C LEU A 243 20.69 -12.79 -57.13
N ASP A 244 19.53 -13.21 -57.63
CA ASP A 244 19.41 -14.23 -58.68
C ASP A 244 20.16 -13.78 -59.96
N VAL A 245 20.00 -12.52 -60.37
CA VAL A 245 20.76 -11.95 -61.50
C VAL A 245 22.27 -11.93 -61.25
N CYS A 246 22.71 -11.62 -60.02
CA CYS A 246 24.14 -11.64 -59.68
C CYS A 246 24.70 -13.07 -59.70
N ILE A 247 23.92 -14.06 -59.27
CA ILE A 247 24.29 -15.47 -59.31
C ILE A 247 24.44 -15.94 -60.76
N GLU A 248 23.51 -15.57 -61.64
CA GLU A 248 23.62 -15.86 -63.08
C GLU A 248 24.86 -15.21 -63.71
N ALA A 249 25.11 -13.93 -63.40
CA ALA A 249 26.29 -13.23 -63.89
C ALA A 249 27.61 -13.84 -63.37
N ASP A 250 27.69 -14.27 -62.11
CA ASP A 250 28.86 -14.99 -61.57
C ASP A 250 29.07 -16.32 -62.30
N ALA A 251 28.00 -17.05 -62.59
CA ALA A 251 28.06 -18.30 -63.35
C ALA A 251 28.56 -18.08 -64.79
N ASP A 252 28.14 -16.99 -65.45
CA ASP A 252 28.64 -16.59 -66.76
C ASP A 252 30.13 -16.23 -66.72
N ILE A 253 30.55 -15.40 -65.76
CA ILE A 253 31.96 -15.00 -65.59
C ILE A 253 32.86 -16.22 -65.34
N ARG A 254 32.40 -17.19 -64.53
CA ARG A 254 33.14 -18.44 -64.30
C ARG A 254 33.33 -19.25 -65.58
N ARG A 255 32.29 -19.34 -66.41
CA ARG A 255 32.38 -20.01 -67.74
C ARG A 255 33.38 -19.29 -68.64
N ASP A 256 33.34 -17.96 -68.70
CA ASP A 256 34.27 -17.18 -69.51
C ASP A 256 35.72 -17.30 -69.01
N CYS A 257 35.94 -17.32 -67.70
CA CYS A 257 37.26 -17.54 -67.11
C CYS A 257 37.82 -18.94 -67.46
N GLN A 258 36.97 -19.98 -67.44
CA GLN A 258 37.36 -21.33 -67.85
C GLN A 258 37.78 -21.35 -69.33
N LEU A 259 36.96 -20.78 -70.22
CA LEU A 259 37.28 -20.68 -71.65
C LEU A 259 38.57 -19.88 -71.91
N CYS A 260 38.79 -18.79 -71.16
CA CYS A 260 40.01 -18.00 -71.25
C CYS A 260 41.24 -18.81 -70.82
N SER A 261 41.12 -19.56 -69.71
CA SER A 261 42.18 -20.46 -69.23
C SER A 261 42.50 -21.54 -70.26
N GLU A 262 41.50 -22.16 -70.89
CA GLU A 262 41.69 -23.15 -71.96
C GLU A 262 42.42 -22.53 -73.16
N ARG A 263 42.05 -21.31 -73.57
CA ARG A 263 42.74 -20.58 -74.64
C ARG A 263 44.19 -20.26 -74.29
N MET A 264 44.47 -19.82 -73.06
CA MET A 264 45.83 -19.56 -72.59
C MET A 264 46.67 -20.85 -72.58
N GLN A 265 46.07 -21.98 -72.19
CA GLN A 265 46.74 -23.28 -72.24
C GLN A 265 47.16 -23.64 -73.67
N LEU A 266 46.25 -23.49 -74.64
CA LEU A 266 46.54 -23.73 -76.06
C LEU A 266 47.66 -22.83 -76.58
N VAL A 267 47.62 -21.53 -76.25
CA VAL A 267 48.67 -20.57 -76.64
C VAL A 267 50.01 -20.93 -75.99
N ALA A 268 50.02 -21.38 -74.73
CA ALA A 268 51.23 -21.83 -74.08
C ALA A 268 51.83 -23.08 -74.76
N ASP A 269 50.98 -24.01 -75.19
CA ASP A 269 51.40 -25.19 -75.94
C ASP A 269 51.96 -24.81 -77.32
N ASP A 270 51.32 -23.88 -78.03
CA ASP A 270 51.81 -23.34 -79.32
C ASP A 270 53.18 -22.65 -79.17
N LEU A 271 53.34 -21.82 -78.12
CA LEU A 271 54.62 -21.17 -77.82
C LEU A 271 55.72 -22.18 -77.51
N ARG A 272 55.37 -23.27 -76.82
CA ARG A 272 56.31 -24.36 -76.53
C ARG A 272 56.75 -25.08 -77.81
N LEU A 273 55.81 -25.39 -78.70
CA LEU A 273 56.10 -25.97 -80.01
C LEU A 273 57.00 -25.05 -80.85
N LEU A 274 56.68 -23.76 -80.92
CA LEU A 274 57.49 -22.77 -81.63
C LEU A 274 58.89 -22.62 -81.01
N SER A 275 59.01 -22.67 -79.69
CA SER A 275 60.29 -22.66 -79.00
C SER A 275 61.14 -23.89 -79.33
N ASP A 276 60.52 -25.08 -79.40
CA ASP A 276 61.20 -26.31 -79.77
C ASP A 276 61.66 -26.28 -81.24
N GLU A 277 60.83 -25.76 -82.15
CA GLU A 277 61.19 -25.53 -83.56
C GLU A 277 62.32 -24.52 -83.69
N HIS A 278 62.25 -23.39 -82.98
CA HIS A 278 63.31 -22.39 -82.94
C HIS A 278 64.62 -23.01 -82.42
N GLY A 279 64.57 -23.81 -81.36
CA GLY A 279 65.73 -24.54 -80.83
C GLY A 279 66.30 -25.57 -81.83
N ARG A 280 65.46 -26.16 -82.68
CA ARG A 280 65.90 -27.04 -83.78
C ARG A 280 66.58 -26.23 -84.90
N LEU A 281 65.98 -25.13 -85.33
CA LEU A 281 66.53 -24.21 -86.33
C LEU A 281 67.86 -23.62 -85.86
N MET A 282 67.94 -23.18 -84.61
CA MET A 282 69.18 -22.69 -84.01
C MET A 282 70.30 -23.73 -84.06
N ARG A 283 70.00 -25.01 -83.76
CA ARG A 283 70.98 -26.10 -83.89
C ARG A 283 71.40 -26.34 -85.33
N GLN A 284 70.47 -26.26 -86.29
CA GLN A 284 70.78 -26.39 -87.72
C GLN A 284 71.65 -25.23 -88.22
N CYS A 285 71.30 -23.99 -87.87
CA CYS A 285 72.09 -22.80 -88.18
C CYS A 285 73.46 -22.85 -87.52
N ALA A 286 73.56 -23.27 -86.26
CA ALA A 286 74.84 -23.45 -85.57
C ALA A 286 75.73 -24.48 -86.28
N GLY A 287 75.17 -25.61 -86.72
CA GLY A 287 75.90 -26.59 -87.54
C GLY A 287 76.40 -25.99 -88.87
N ALA A 288 75.55 -25.24 -89.57
CA ALA A 288 75.93 -24.56 -90.82
C ALA A 288 76.98 -23.44 -90.61
N LEU A 289 76.94 -22.77 -89.45
CA LEU A 289 77.91 -21.77 -89.02
C LEU A 289 79.25 -22.42 -88.64
N GLU A 290 79.23 -23.60 -88.04
CA GLU A 290 80.43 -24.39 -87.75
C GLU A 290 81.10 -24.91 -89.03
N GLU A 291 80.36 -25.14 -90.12
CA GLU A 291 80.91 -25.53 -91.42
C GLU A 291 81.54 -24.35 -92.20
N SER A 292 81.30 -23.10 -91.79
CA SER A 292 81.81 -21.90 -92.46
C SER A 292 82.88 -21.18 -91.63
N GLU A 293 84.14 -21.25 -92.07
CA GLU A 293 85.32 -20.76 -91.36
C GLU A 293 85.31 -19.23 -91.14
N GLU A 294 84.70 -18.48 -92.06
CA GLU A 294 84.56 -17.01 -92.00
C GLU A 294 83.50 -16.53 -90.99
N LEU A 295 82.48 -17.35 -90.68
CA LEU A 295 81.42 -16.98 -89.73
C LEU A 295 81.81 -17.28 -88.27
N ARG A 296 82.72 -18.23 -88.06
CA ARG A 296 83.23 -18.60 -86.73
C ARG A 296 84.03 -17.46 -86.08
N THR A 297 84.74 -16.66 -86.87
CA THR A 297 85.47 -15.47 -86.42
C THR A 297 84.54 -14.30 -86.08
N LEU A 298 83.49 -14.07 -86.88
CA LEU A 298 82.46 -13.05 -86.60
C LEU A 298 81.61 -13.36 -85.35
N LEU A 299 81.31 -14.64 -85.09
CA LEU A 299 80.60 -15.06 -83.87
C LEU A 299 81.43 -14.92 -82.58
N GLY A 300 82.76 -15.01 -82.69
CA GLY A 300 83.66 -14.71 -81.57
C GLY A 300 83.53 -13.25 -81.12
N GLN A 301 83.52 -12.32 -82.07
CA GLN A 301 83.35 -10.89 -81.81
C GLN A 301 81.95 -10.55 -81.27
N LEU A 302 80.89 -11.17 -81.81
CA LEU A 302 79.52 -10.97 -81.31
C LEU A 302 79.29 -11.53 -79.89
N ARG A 303 80.01 -12.58 -79.48
CA ARG A 303 79.96 -13.09 -78.10
C ARG A 303 80.62 -12.14 -77.11
N GLU A 304 81.77 -11.56 -77.48
CA GLU A 304 82.43 -10.52 -76.68
C GLU A 304 81.55 -9.27 -76.54
N ASP A 305 80.86 -8.85 -77.62
CA ASP A 305 79.91 -7.73 -77.58
C ASP A 305 78.65 -8.02 -76.74
N ASN A 306 78.15 -9.27 -76.74
CA ASN A 306 76.98 -9.67 -75.94
C ASN A 306 77.31 -9.81 -74.43
N GLU A 307 78.51 -10.27 -74.09
CA GLU A 307 78.98 -10.27 -72.69
C GLU A 307 79.11 -8.83 -72.17
N HIS A 308 79.52 -7.89 -73.02
CA HIS A 308 79.56 -6.47 -72.68
C HIS A 308 78.16 -5.90 -72.40
N LEU A 309 77.15 -6.26 -73.21
CA LEU A 309 75.76 -5.80 -73.05
C LEU A 309 75.04 -6.40 -71.82
N LEU A 310 75.35 -7.66 -71.45
CA LEU A 310 74.81 -8.32 -70.26
C LEU A 310 75.32 -7.70 -68.95
N SER A 311 76.54 -7.14 -68.96
CA SER A 311 77.12 -6.47 -67.79
C SER A 311 76.42 -5.14 -67.44
N ASP A 312 75.84 -4.45 -68.44
CA ASP A 312 75.22 -3.14 -68.28
C ASP A 312 73.73 -3.18 -67.82
N HIS A 313 73.07 -4.34 -67.86
CA HIS A 313 71.60 -4.46 -67.64
C HIS A 313 71.16 -4.83 -66.22
N GLY A 314 72.07 -4.82 -65.24
CA GLY A 314 71.77 -5.08 -63.82
C GLY A 314 70.77 -4.10 -63.17
N SER A 315 70.45 -2.98 -63.83
CA SER A 315 69.56 -1.91 -63.33
C SER A 315 68.07 -2.11 -63.61
N VAL A 316 67.68 -3.08 -64.46
CA VAL A 316 66.28 -3.23 -64.91
C VAL A 316 65.46 -4.17 -64.01
N LYS A 317 66.10 -5.12 -63.32
CA LYS A 317 65.42 -6.09 -62.42
C LYS A 317 64.77 -5.43 -61.19
N THR A 318 65.22 -4.24 -60.79
CA THR A 318 64.74 -3.54 -59.59
C THR A 318 63.50 -2.68 -59.82
N ARG A 319 63.06 -2.45 -61.07
CA ARG A 319 61.94 -1.55 -61.39
C ARG A 319 60.59 -2.23 -61.63
N VAL A 320 60.56 -3.55 -61.80
CA VAL A 320 59.31 -4.29 -62.09
C VAL A 320 58.52 -4.62 -60.80
N CYS A 321 59.17 -4.67 -59.63
CA CYS A 321 58.50 -4.96 -58.35
C CYS A 321 57.69 -3.78 -57.74
N VAL A 322 57.66 -2.61 -58.38
CA VAL A 322 56.94 -1.41 -57.86
C VAL A 322 55.55 -1.25 -58.49
N LEU A 323 55.22 -2.00 -59.54
CA LEU A 323 53.94 -1.87 -60.27
C LEU A 323 52.85 -2.85 -59.83
N GLU A 324 53.19 -3.91 -59.09
CA GLU A 324 52.23 -4.99 -58.73
C GLU A 324 51.73 -4.96 -57.28
N GLY A 325 52.16 -3.99 -56.45
CA GLY A 325 51.61 -3.81 -55.10
C GLY A 325 51.72 -5.03 -54.18
N GLN A 326 52.61 -5.98 -54.48
CA GLN A 326 52.97 -7.07 -53.58
C GLN A 326 54.04 -6.58 -52.61
N ALA A 327 53.72 -6.57 -51.31
CA ALA A 327 54.69 -6.30 -50.27
C ALA A 327 55.71 -7.45 -50.22
N SER A 328 56.99 -7.14 -50.41
CA SER A 328 58.10 -8.10 -50.44
C SER A 328 58.59 -8.55 -49.06
N GLU A 329 57.94 -8.13 -47.97
CA GLU A 329 58.37 -8.45 -46.61
C GLU A 329 57.49 -9.57 -46.03
N LYS A 330 58.10 -10.74 -45.83
CA LYS A 330 57.56 -11.75 -44.90
C LYS A 330 57.75 -11.21 -43.48
N TRP A 331 56.65 -11.01 -42.76
CA TRP A 331 56.68 -10.61 -41.35
C TRP A 331 56.57 -11.85 -40.47
N ASP A 332 57.54 -12.05 -39.57
CA ASP A 332 57.51 -13.14 -38.60
C ASP A 332 56.31 -12.95 -37.64
N GLY A 333 55.44 -13.96 -37.57
CA GLY A 333 54.24 -13.97 -36.71
C GLY A 333 52.91 -13.66 -37.42
N PHE A 334 52.91 -13.24 -38.69
CA PHE A 334 51.71 -13.09 -39.52
C PHE A 334 51.79 -14.01 -40.75
N MET A 335 50.66 -14.55 -41.21
CA MET A 335 50.67 -15.44 -42.39
C MET A 335 51.24 -14.71 -43.63
N PRO A 336 52.28 -15.25 -44.28
CA PRO A 336 52.82 -14.70 -45.51
C PRO A 336 51.71 -14.57 -46.57
N GLY A 337 51.56 -13.38 -47.15
CA GLY A 337 50.61 -13.12 -48.23
C GLY A 337 49.22 -12.62 -47.82
N VAL A 338 48.92 -12.50 -46.51
CA VAL A 338 47.65 -11.91 -46.05
C VAL A 338 47.86 -10.42 -45.76
N LEU A 339 47.30 -9.58 -46.64
CA LEU A 339 47.27 -8.13 -46.48
C LEU A 339 46.07 -7.75 -45.62
N TYR A 340 46.26 -7.70 -44.31
CA TYR A 340 45.31 -7.05 -43.40
C TYR A 340 45.29 -5.53 -43.72
N PHE A 341 44.13 -4.87 -43.61
CA PHE A 341 43.89 -3.41 -43.84
C PHE A 341 43.43 -2.98 -45.24
N ARG A 342 42.61 -3.79 -45.91
CA ARG A 342 41.91 -3.34 -47.14
C ARG A 342 40.40 -3.24 -46.98
N SER A 343 39.85 -3.66 -45.85
CA SER A 343 38.42 -3.75 -45.59
C SER A 343 38.07 -3.25 -44.20
N PHE A 344 36.83 -2.81 -44.05
CA PHE A 344 36.15 -2.64 -42.78
C PHE A 344 35.57 -3.96 -42.31
N HIS A 345 35.63 -4.20 -41.01
CA HIS A 345 35.13 -5.43 -40.40
C HIS A 345 33.60 -5.49 -40.46
N ARG A 346 33.06 -6.59 -40.97
CA ARG A 346 31.61 -6.73 -41.26
C ARG A 346 30.71 -6.58 -40.03
N GLN A 347 31.18 -7.01 -38.86
CA GLN A 347 30.38 -7.07 -37.62
C GLN A 347 30.79 -6.03 -36.56
N ALA A 348 31.95 -5.39 -36.70
CA ALA A 348 32.46 -4.37 -35.78
C ALA A 348 32.18 -2.99 -36.35
N LYS A 349 30.89 -2.68 -36.48
CA LYS A 349 30.42 -1.41 -37.01
C LYS A 349 29.13 -1.00 -36.30
N GLY A 350 28.81 0.29 -36.37
CA GLY A 350 27.54 0.84 -35.96
C GLY A 350 26.37 0.26 -36.75
N GLY A 351 25.19 0.20 -36.12
CA GLY A 351 23.95 -0.17 -36.80
C GLY A 351 23.56 0.81 -37.91
N ASP A 352 24.06 2.05 -37.83
CA ASP A 352 23.85 3.15 -38.76
C ASP A 352 24.92 3.28 -39.86
N VAL A 353 25.93 2.38 -39.88
CA VAL A 353 26.97 2.32 -40.91
C VAL A 353 26.67 1.21 -41.90
N GLN A 354 26.68 1.51 -43.19
CA GLN A 354 26.59 0.53 -44.27
C GLN A 354 27.97 0.38 -44.92
N LEU A 355 28.39 -0.86 -45.17
CA LEU A 355 29.61 -1.16 -45.91
C LEU A 355 29.30 -1.46 -47.37
N SER A 356 30.24 -1.16 -48.26
CA SER A 356 30.21 -1.65 -49.65
C SER A 356 30.36 -3.18 -49.72
N PRO A 357 30.01 -3.83 -50.85
CA PRO A 357 30.10 -5.29 -51.00
C PRO A 357 31.53 -5.85 -50.81
N ASP A 358 32.53 -5.10 -51.27
CA ASP A 358 33.95 -5.38 -51.10
C ASP A 358 34.49 -4.93 -49.72
N THR A 359 33.63 -4.37 -48.87
CA THR A 359 33.91 -3.85 -47.53
C THR A 359 34.98 -2.75 -47.47
N GLN A 360 35.41 -2.19 -48.58
CA GLN A 360 36.44 -1.14 -48.60
C GLN A 360 35.91 0.24 -48.23
N VAL A 361 34.61 0.48 -48.47
CA VAL A 361 33.95 1.76 -48.21
C VAL A 361 32.96 1.59 -47.07
N ALA A 362 33.03 2.48 -46.08
CA ALA A 362 32.05 2.63 -45.01
C ALA A 362 31.26 3.93 -45.21
N THR A 363 29.94 3.85 -45.11
CA THR A 363 29.01 4.98 -45.28
C THR A 363 28.07 5.11 -44.07
N GLY A 364 28.07 6.26 -43.40
CA GLY A 364 27.12 6.58 -42.33
C GLY A 364 25.76 6.96 -42.91
N ARG A 365 24.76 6.06 -42.83
CA ARG A 365 23.43 6.27 -43.42
C ARG A 365 22.31 6.48 -42.40
N GLY A 366 22.45 5.99 -41.17
CA GLY A 366 21.43 6.21 -40.14
C GLY A 366 21.33 7.67 -39.72
N PHE A 367 20.18 8.04 -39.15
CA PHE A 367 19.86 9.42 -38.79
C PHE A 367 20.98 10.08 -37.96
N MET A 368 21.47 9.40 -36.92
CA MET A 368 22.50 9.89 -35.99
C MET A 368 23.85 10.15 -36.66
N ALA A 369 24.40 9.17 -37.39
CA ALA A 369 25.57 9.36 -38.25
C ALA A 369 25.38 10.52 -39.24
N SER A 370 24.20 10.62 -39.86
CA SER A 370 23.93 11.61 -40.91
C SER A 370 23.72 13.04 -40.40
N THR A 371 23.31 13.22 -39.14
CA THR A 371 23.12 14.52 -38.48
C THR A 371 24.35 14.94 -37.68
N GLY A 372 25.32 14.05 -37.50
CA GLY A 372 26.50 14.31 -36.68
C GLY A 372 26.25 14.24 -35.19
N MET A 373 25.10 13.72 -34.78
CA MET A 373 24.76 13.50 -33.37
C MET A 373 25.44 12.23 -32.86
N VAL A 374 26.41 12.42 -31.98
CA VAL A 374 27.12 11.35 -31.28
C VAL A 374 26.54 11.25 -29.86
N VAL A 375 25.75 10.21 -29.60
CA VAL A 375 25.11 9.98 -28.28
C VAL A 375 25.79 8.83 -27.52
N GLY A 376 26.33 7.82 -28.21
CA GLY A 376 27.07 6.71 -27.62
C GLY A 376 28.36 6.38 -28.38
N ASN A 377 28.77 5.11 -28.37
CA ASN A 377 29.98 4.61 -29.03
C ASN A 377 29.71 3.97 -30.41
N ILE A 378 28.45 3.66 -30.71
CA ILE A 378 28.08 2.89 -31.91
C ILE A 378 27.78 3.77 -33.12
N GLU A 379 27.34 5.02 -32.93
CA GLU A 379 26.84 5.85 -34.02
C GLU A 379 27.97 6.25 -34.96
N GLY A 380 27.87 5.86 -36.23
CA GLY A 380 28.87 6.12 -37.25
C GLY A 380 30.14 5.28 -37.11
N LEU A 381 30.20 4.30 -36.21
CA LEU A 381 31.42 3.51 -35.97
C LEU A 381 31.75 2.57 -37.14
N ALA A 382 32.98 2.63 -37.64
CA ALA A 382 33.54 1.69 -38.59
C ALA A 382 34.95 1.27 -38.14
N VAL A 383 35.14 -0.04 -37.96
CA VAL A 383 36.42 -0.62 -37.51
C VAL A 383 37.08 -1.34 -38.68
N ALA A 384 38.38 -1.17 -38.86
CA ALA A 384 39.11 -1.90 -39.90
C ALA A 384 39.21 -3.40 -39.59
N ASP A 385 39.28 -4.22 -40.64
CA ASP A 385 39.45 -5.66 -40.55
C ASP A 385 40.93 -6.03 -40.35
N GLY A 386 41.41 -5.78 -39.13
CA GLY A 386 42.74 -6.16 -38.64
C GLY A 386 43.49 -5.04 -37.87
N PRO A 387 44.76 -5.30 -37.47
CA PRO A 387 45.67 -4.32 -36.86
C PRO A 387 45.93 -3.00 -37.64
N CYS A 388 46.90 -2.19 -37.23
CA CYS A 388 47.53 -1.14 -38.04
C CYS A 388 48.86 -1.68 -38.52
N ARG A 389 49.39 -1.17 -39.64
CA ARG A 389 50.80 -1.42 -39.98
C ARG A 389 51.68 -0.79 -38.90
N ARG A 390 52.44 -1.62 -38.18
CA ARG A 390 53.43 -1.19 -37.17
C ARG A 390 54.81 -1.07 -37.83
N PHE A 391 55.55 -0.01 -37.53
CA PHE A 391 56.93 0.18 -37.99
C PHE A 391 57.71 1.02 -36.97
N GLY A 392 59.03 0.99 -37.04
CA GLY A 392 59.93 1.63 -36.08
C GLY A 392 60.80 0.63 -35.32
N THR A 393 61.41 1.08 -34.23
CA THR A 393 62.32 0.29 -33.39
C THR A 393 61.67 -0.03 -32.03
N PRO A 394 62.13 -1.08 -31.31
CA PRO A 394 61.69 -1.36 -29.95
C PRO A 394 61.71 -0.11 -29.06
N GLY A 395 60.59 0.16 -28.38
CA GLY A 395 60.39 1.35 -27.55
C GLY A 395 59.91 2.62 -28.28
N CYS A 396 59.84 2.62 -29.61
CA CYS A 396 59.38 3.77 -30.42
C CYS A 396 58.60 3.28 -31.65
N TYR A 397 57.51 2.56 -31.41
CA TYR A 397 56.67 2.04 -32.48
C TYR A 397 55.64 3.06 -32.96
N SER A 398 55.48 3.11 -34.27
CA SER A 398 54.45 3.90 -34.94
C SER A 398 53.49 2.98 -35.69
N SER A 399 52.23 3.34 -35.70
CA SER A 399 51.15 2.69 -36.42
C SER A 399 50.55 3.66 -37.42
N TYR A 400 50.31 3.21 -38.65
CA TYR A 400 49.82 4.07 -39.72
C TYR A 400 48.72 3.41 -40.55
N PHE A 401 47.74 4.22 -40.95
CA PHE A 401 46.73 3.87 -41.95
C PHE A 401 46.28 5.11 -42.72
N GLU A 402 45.69 4.90 -43.90
CA GLU A 402 45.15 5.96 -44.74
C GLU A 402 43.69 5.71 -45.10
N LEU A 403 42.94 6.79 -45.27
CA LEU A 403 41.57 6.80 -45.74
C LEU A 403 41.45 7.75 -46.93
N GLU A 404 40.52 7.48 -47.84
CA GLU A 404 40.09 8.43 -48.85
C GLU A 404 38.64 8.82 -48.58
N VAL A 405 38.34 10.12 -48.61
CA VAL A 405 36.97 10.61 -48.44
C VAL A 405 36.18 10.33 -49.71
N ASP A 406 35.23 9.40 -49.63
CA ASP A 406 34.43 8.94 -50.77
C ASP A 406 33.16 9.80 -50.94
N GLU A 407 32.57 10.27 -49.85
CA GLU A 407 31.40 11.16 -49.88
C GLU A 407 31.39 12.16 -48.71
N VAL A 408 31.07 13.41 -49.00
CA VAL A 408 30.91 14.50 -48.00
C VAL A 408 29.47 14.97 -48.01
N LYS A 409 28.93 15.28 -46.83
CA LYS A 409 27.59 15.87 -46.66
C LYS A 409 27.71 17.27 -46.05
N SER A 410 26.87 18.20 -46.53
CA SER A 410 26.71 19.50 -45.87
C SER A 410 25.91 19.34 -44.58
N VAL A 411 26.48 19.79 -43.47
CA VAL A 411 25.90 19.74 -42.12
C VAL A 411 26.17 21.09 -41.44
N PRO A 412 25.27 21.62 -40.60
CA PRO A 412 25.48 22.91 -39.92
C PRO A 412 26.83 22.98 -39.17
N GLU A 413 27.39 24.18 -39.06
CA GLU A 413 28.64 24.40 -38.32
C GLU A 413 28.53 23.85 -36.89
N GLY A 414 29.54 23.08 -36.47
CA GLY A 414 29.61 22.45 -35.14
C GLY A 414 28.84 21.13 -34.98
N MET A 415 28.04 20.71 -35.96
CA MET A 415 27.30 19.44 -35.92
C MET A 415 28.12 18.29 -36.55
N GLY A 416 28.87 17.59 -35.69
CA GLY A 416 29.60 16.37 -36.04
C GLY A 416 30.82 16.58 -36.95
N GLY A 417 31.35 15.47 -37.45
CA GLY A 417 32.48 15.43 -38.37
C GLY A 417 33.16 14.06 -38.41
N LEU A 418 34.07 13.87 -39.36
CA LEU A 418 34.86 12.64 -39.43
C LEU A 418 35.80 12.55 -38.23
N TRP A 419 35.79 11.40 -37.54
CA TRP A 419 36.79 11.08 -36.53
C TRP A 419 37.62 9.90 -36.97
N VAL A 420 38.90 9.96 -36.66
CA VAL A 420 39.87 8.92 -37.00
C VAL A 420 40.78 8.66 -35.81
N GLY A 421 41.18 7.40 -35.65
CA GLY A 421 42.14 7.03 -34.62
C GLY A 421 42.27 5.53 -34.47
N VAL A 422 42.55 5.08 -33.26
CA VAL A 422 42.96 3.70 -32.99
C VAL A 422 42.32 3.12 -31.73
N SER A 423 42.14 1.80 -31.76
CA SER A 423 41.67 0.95 -30.66
C SER A 423 42.80 0.14 -30.03
N LEU A 424 42.64 -0.17 -28.75
CA LEU A 424 43.36 -1.23 -28.05
C LEU A 424 42.65 -2.59 -28.14
N GLN A 425 41.43 -2.69 -28.64
CA GLN A 425 40.74 -3.97 -28.84
C GLN A 425 40.84 -4.41 -30.30
N SER A 426 40.89 -5.72 -30.53
CA SER A 426 40.83 -6.28 -31.87
C SER A 426 39.43 -6.05 -32.48
N CYS A 427 39.33 -6.09 -33.81
CA CYS A 427 38.03 -5.98 -34.49
C CYS A 427 37.04 -7.08 -34.05
N GLU A 428 37.53 -8.29 -33.75
CA GLU A 428 36.69 -9.39 -33.24
C GLU A 428 36.17 -9.12 -31.81
N GLU A 429 37.00 -8.57 -30.93
CA GLU A 429 36.61 -8.22 -29.57
C GLU A 429 35.54 -7.13 -29.57
N ILE A 430 35.72 -6.10 -30.38
CA ILE A 430 34.72 -5.04 -30.57
C ILE A 430 33.44 -5.63 -31.14
N ALA A 431 33.53 -6.56 -32.10
CA ALA A 431 32.35 -7.23 -32.64
C ALA A 431 31.59 -8.05 -31.59
N LYS A 432 32.28 -8.70 -30.64
CA LYS A 432 31.66 -9.49 -29.57
C LYS A 432 31.05 -8.63 -28.46
N HIS A 433 31.49 -7.38 -28.30
CA HIS A 433 30.92 -6.46 -27.32
C HIS A 433 29.49 -6.03 -27.69
N HIS A 434 28.53 -6.14 -26.77
CA HIS A 434 27.12 -5.83 -27.03
C HIS A 434 26.92 -4.42 -27.60
N ASN A 435 27.58 -3.44 -26.98
CA ASN A 435 27.55 -2.03 -27.39
C ASN A 435 28.71 -1.61 -28.31
N LYS A 436 29.51 -2.56 -28.85
CA LYS A 436 30.70 -2.28 -29.67
C LYS A 436 31.66 -1.24 -29.06
N GLU A 437 31.78 -1.24 -27.73
CA GLU A 437 32.62 -0.27 -27.03
C GLU A 437 34.07 -0.74 -27.04
N PHE A 438 34.99 0.22 -26.95
CA PHE A 438 36.42 -0.02 -27.02
C PHE A 438 37.17 1.05 -26.22
N ASP A 439 38.37 0.69 -25.79
CA ASP A 439 39.37 1.61 -25.26
C ASP A 439 40.22 2.11 -26.43
N GLY A 440 40.27 3.43 -26.61
CA GLY A 440 41.00 3.99 -27.75
C GLY A 440 40.99 5.50 -27.78
N TRP A 441 41.64 6.04 -28.81
CA TRP A 441 41.80 7.47 -28.98
C TRP A 441 41.41 7.87 -30.39
N LEU A 442 40.59 8.90 -30.48
CA LEU A 442 40.11 9.46 -31.73
C LEU A 442 40.39 10.96 -31.77
N VAL A 443 40.66 11.46 -32.96
CA VAL A 443 40.69 12.89 -33.25
C VAL A 443 39.76 13.16 -34.41
N GLY A 444 38.92 14.18 -34.28
CA GLY A 444 37.87 14.42 -35.26
C GLY A 444 36.98 15.61 -34.97
N GLY A 445 35.92 15.71 -35.76
CA GLY A 445 34.94 16.77 -35.62
C GLY A 445 35.56 18.16 -35.82
N HIS A 446 35.21 19.07 -34.93
CA HIS A 446 35.70 20.45 -34.93
C HIS A 446 36.84 20.61 -33.90
N ALA A 447 38.05 20.15 -34.24
CA ALA A 447 39.24 20.18 -33.40
C ALA A 447 39.07 19.53 -32.00
N LYS A 448 38.47 18.33 -31.97
CA LYS A 448 38.20 17.59 -30.73
C LYS A 448 38.95 16.27 -30.67
N ALA A 449 39.46 15.96 -29.49
CA ALA A 449 40.09 14.69 -29.16
C ALA A 449 39.15 13.94 -28.23
N MET A 450 38.99 12.65 -28.47
CA MET A 450 38.09 11.79 -27.71
C MET A 450 38.88 10.59 -27.20
N VAL A 451 38.77 10.37 -25.89
CA VAL A 451 39.25 9.14 -25.25
C VAL A 451 38.04 8.23 -25.05
N CYS A 452 38.01 7.11 -25.77
CA CYS A 452 36.96 6.10 -25.71
C CYS A 452 37.29 5.07 -24.62
N ARG A 453 36.26 4.59 -23.93
CA ARG A 453 36.37 3.55 -22.90
C ARG A 453 35.32 2.48 -23.14
N ALA A 454 35.74 1.22 -23.05
CA ALA A 454 34.81 0.11 -22.98
C ALA A 454 34.17 0.09 -21.58
N GLY A 455 32.84 0.17 -21.50
CA GLY A 455 32.10 0.06 -20.26
C GLY A 455 32.12 -1.37 -19.72
N MET A 456 32.04 -1.50 -18.40
CA MET A 456 31.74 -2.77 -17.74
C MET A 456 30.24 -3.03 -17.94
N SER A 457 29.87 -3.77 -18.98
CA SER A 457 28.45 -4.13 -19.19
C SER A 457 27.94 -4.97 -18.00
N PRO A 458 26.78 -4.64 -17.41
CA PRO A 458 26.20 -5.43 -16.33
C PRO A 458 25.75 -6.83 -16.77
N ASP A 459 25.45 -7.01 -18.07
CA ASP A 459 24.91 -8.27 -18.60
C ASP A 459 25.99 -9.25 -19.09
N LEU A 460 27.23 -8.78 -19.22
CA LEU A 460 28.43 -9.56 -19.54
C LEU A 460 29.61 -8.84 -18.87
N PRO A 461 30.07 -9.27 -17.67
CA PRO A 461 31.26 -8.70 -17.09
C PRO A 461 32.42 -9.00 -18.04
N VAL A 462 32.89 -7.98 -18.76
CA VAL A 462 34.21 -8.05 -19.38
C VAL A 462 35.15 -8.27 -18.20
N ASP A 463 35.69 -9.49 -18.10
CA ASP A 463 36.56 -9.87 -16.98
C ASP A 463 37.62 -8.78 -16.83
N PRO A 464 37.66 -8.05 -15.69
CA PRO A 464 38.64 -7.01 -15.47
C PRO A 464 40.06 -7.54 -15.62
N ASP A 465 40.31 -8.83 -15.44
CA ASP A 465 41.65 -9.39 -15.61
C ASP A 465 41.95 -9.84 -17.05
N LYS A 466 40.96 -9.78 -17.95
CA LYS A 466 41.15 -10.09 -19.37
C LYS A 466 41.77 -8.91 -20.10
N VAL A 467 43.00 -9.12 -20.55
CA VAL A 467 43.75 -8.20 -21.39
C VAL A 467 43.23 -8.31 -22.83
N PRO A 468 43.04 -7.20 -23.57
CA PRO A 468 42.67 -7.27 -24.99
C PRO A 468 43.65 -8.12 -25.80
N ASP A 469 43.16 -8.82 -26.82
CA ASP A 469 43.94 -9.68 -27.72
C ASP A 469 45.06 -8.92 -28.46
N THR A 470 45.00 -7.58 -28.47
CA THR A 470 46.05 -6.70 -29.02
C THR A 470 47.33 -6.67 -28.20
N PHE A 471 47.26 -7.12 -26.95
CA PHE A 471 48.42 -7.36 -26.10
C PHE A 471 48.90 -8.79 -26.36
N THR A 472 49.58 -9.00 -27.47
CA THR A 472 50.17 -10.30 -27.76
C THR A 472 51.39 -10.55 -26.86
N PRO A 473 51.45 -11.68 -26.12
CA PRO A 473 52.70 -12.24 -25.65
C PRO A 473 53.38 -12.88 -26.86
N GLY A 474 54.33 -12.20 -27.49
CA GLY A 474 54.91 -12.66 -28.76
C GLY A 474 56.41 -12.45 -28.86
N ALA A 475 57.18 -13.47 -28.46
CA ALA A 475 58.48 -13.86 -29.02
C ALA A 475 59.60 -12.80 -29.05
N SER A 476 60.38 -12.73 -27.95
CA SER A 476 61.85 -12.91 -27.91
C SER A 476 62.49 -12.28 -26.67
N ASP A 477 61.83 -11.31 -26.05
CA ASP A 477 62.30 -10.67 -24.82
C ASP A 477 61.32 -10.94 -23.68
N GLY A 478 61.81 -11.50 -22.58
CA GLY A 478 61.05 -12.04 -21.44
C GLY A 478 60.23 -11.02 -20.62
N VAL A 479 59.43 -10.19 -21.27
CA VAL A 479 58.49 -9.26 -20.65
C VAL A 479 57.21 -10.04 -20.31
N GLY A 480 57.18 -10.59 -19.10
CA GLY A 480 56.09 -11.44 -18.63
C GLY A 480 54.74 -10.72 -18.54
N MET A 481 53.65 -11.51 -18.49
CA MET A 481 52.26 -11.06 -18.26
C MET A 481 52.09 -10.06 -17.10
N GLY A 482 53.02 -10.04 -16.14
CA GLY A 482 53.06 -9.07 -15.05
C GLY A 482 53.17 -7.62 -15.52
N ASN A 483 53.99 -7.34 -16.53
CA ASN A 483 54.16 -5.97 -17.07
C ASN A 483 52.93 -5.53 -17.89
N VAL A 484 52.27 -6.47 -18.56
CA VAL A 484 51.02 -6.23 -19.30
C VAL A 484 49.87 -5.90 -18.36
N LYS A 485 49.69 -6.69 -17.28
CA LYS A 485 48.71 -6.40 -16.22
C LYS A 485 49.02 -5.10 -15.49
N GLN A 486 50.30 -4.81 -15.25
CA GLN A 486 50.72 -3.54 -14.64
C GLN A 486 50.49 -2.35 -15.58
N ALA A 487 50.74 -2.47 -16.88
CA ALA A 487 50.47 -1.44 -17.88
C ALA A 487 48.96 -1.21 -18.07
N MET A 488 48.15 -2.26 -18.07
CA MET A 488 46.68 -2.16 -18.06
C MET A 488 46.16 -1.55 -16.75
N GLY A 489 46.77 -1.91 -15.62
CA GLY A 489 46.49 -1.31 -14.32
C GLY A 489 46.85 0.18 -14.31
N LEU A 490 48.01 0.56 -14.84
CA LEU A 490 48.42 1.96 -15.01
C LEU A 490 47.50 2.71 -15.95
N LEU A 491 47.11 2.13 -17.08
CA LEU A 491 46.17 2.71 -18.03
C LEU A 491 44.79 2.90 -17.40
N ARG A 492 44.30 1.91 -16.66
CA ARG A 492 43.00 1.99 -15.96
C ARG A 492 43.03 2.85 -14.70
N ASN A 493 44.19 3.04 -14.06
CA ASN A 493 44.38 3.93 -12.92
C ASN A 493 44.62 5.38 -13.36
N ALA A 494 45.29 5.60 -14.50
CA ALA A 494 45.50 6.91 -15.12
C ALA A 494 44.22 7.45 -15.77
N LEU A 495 43.34 6.56 -16.21
CA LEU A 495 42.04 6.89 -16.81
C LEU A 495 40.93 6.66 -15.80
N PRO A 496 40.37 7.71 -15.14
CA PRO A 496 39.35 7.54 -14.11
C PRO A 496 38.15 6.73 -14.63
N PRO A 497 37.49 5.92 -13.79
CA PRO A 497 36.32 5.16 -14.18
C PRO A 497 35.19 6.13 -14.50
N ARG A 498 34.93 6.36 -15.79
CA ARG A 498 33.85 7.25 -16.23
C ARG A 498 33.01 6.55 -17.29
N PRO A 499 31.68 6.50 -17.12
CA PRO A 499 30.80 6.08 -18.19
C PRO A 499 30.83 7.17 -19.26
N THR A 500 31.13 6.77 -20.51
CA THR A 500 31.17 7.58 -21.74
C THR A 500 32.33 8.60 -21.86
N GLY A 501 32.91 8.65 -23.08
CA GLY A 501 34.23 9.22 -23.39
C GLY A 501 34.44 10.69 -23.09
N GLU A 502 35.67 11.05 -22.69
CA GLU A 502 36.07 12.43 -22.40
C GLU A 502 36.40 13.15 -23.72
N MET A 503 35.70 14.25 -24.01
CA MET A 503 36.05 15.15 -25.12
C MET A 503 36.96 16.26 -24.60
N ARG A 504 38.11 16.43 -25.25
CA ARG A 504 39.00 17.58 -25.05
C ARG A 504 39.03 18.42 -26.32
N GLU A 505 38.72 19.69 -26.18
CA GLU A 505 38.94 20.66 -27.26
C GLU A 505 40.42 21.04 -27.29
N PHE A 506 40.98 21.12 -28.48
CA PHE A 506 42.36 21.54 -28.66
C PHE A 506 42.46 22.56 -29.80
N GLY A 507 43.39 23.51 -29.68
CA GLY A 507 43.51 24.66 -30.57
C GLY A 507 44.06 24.36 -31.96
N SER A 508 43.67 23.25 -32.59
CA SER A 508 44.17 22.87 -33.92
C SER A 508 43.34 23.41 -35.07
N SER A 509 43.93 23.32 -36.25
CA SER A 509 43.31 23.55 -37.56
C SER A 509 42.46 22.38 -38.07
N TRP A 510 42.27 21.28 -37.33
CA TRP A 510 41.44 20.18 -37.83
C TRP A 510 39.98 20.60 -37.91
N ASN A 511 39.50 20.75 -39.14
CA ASN A 511 38.10 20.96 -39.44
C ASN A 511 37.64 19.92 -40.46
N SER A 512 36.97 18.88 -39.98
CA SER A 512 36.41 17.85 -40.87
C SER A 512 35.29 18.36 -41.78
N GLN A 513 34.76 19.58 -41.57
CA GLN A 513 33.82 20.21 -42.51
C GLN A 513 34.52 20.77 -43.75
N GLY A 514 35.83 21.02 -43.67
CA GLY A 514 36.64 21.49 -44.80
C GLY A 514 37.08 20.38 -45.77
N LEU A 515 36.81 19.11 -45.43
CA LEU A 515 37.16 17.96 -46.25
C LEU A 515 36.32 17.92 -47.53
N LYS A 516 36.96 17.49 -48.63
CA LYS A 516 36.35 17.31 -49.94
C LYS A 516 36.41 15.84 -50.36
N MET A 517 35.50 15.45 -51.25
CA MET A 517 35.58 14.15 -51.92
C MET A 517 36.94 14.00 -52.62
N GLY A 518 37.59 12.86 -52.41
CA GLY A 518 38.93 12.54 -52.91
C GLY A 518 40.08 12.95 -51.97
N ASP A 519 39.80 13.69 -50.89
CA ASP A 519 40.84 14.01 -49.91
C ASP A 519 41.36 12.75 -49.22
N ARG A 520 42.69 12.64 -49.10
CA ARG A 520 43.36 11.51 -48.45
C ARG A 520 43.77 11.87 -47.03
N ILE A 521 43.32 11.07 -46.07
CA ILE A 521 43.55 11.27 -44.64
C ILE A 521 44.52 10.21 -44.16
N GLY A 522 45.73 10.63 -43.82
CA GLY A 522 46.74 9.79 -43.20
C GLY A 522 46.71 9.93 -41.69
N VAL A 523 46.72 8.81 -40.97
CA VAL A 523 46.68 8.79 -39.50
C VAL A 523 47.89 8.02 -39.00
N ILE A 524 48.76 8.69 -38.25
CA ILE A 524 49.90 8.07 -37.59
C ILE A 524 49.72 8.16 -36.07
N TRP A 525 49.91 7.02 -35.40
CA TRP A 525 49.92 6.90 -33.96
C TRP A 525 51.30 6.44 -33.50
N ARG A 526 51.98 7.22 -32.68
CA ARG A 526 53.32 6.91 -32.18
C ARG A 526 53.31 6.84 -30.66
N CYS A 527 53.57 5.67 -30.10
CA CYS A 527 53.74 5.54 -28.65
C CYS A 527 55.12 6.03 -28.24
N ASN A 528 55.18 6.78 -27.14
CA ASN A 528 56.43 7.16 -26.51
C ASN A 528 56.99 5.97 -25.71
N ARG A 529 58.30 6.01 -25.44
CA ARG A 529 59.00 4.97 -24.69
C ARG A 529 58.50 4.86 -23.25
N ASP A 530 58.37 6.01 -22.57
CA ASP A 530 58.08 6.04 -21.14
C ASP A 530 56.58 6.03 -20.86
N VAL A 531 55.83 7.06 -21.25
CA VAL A 531 54.36 7.13 -21.15
C VAL A 531 53.83 8.10 -22.21
N GLY A 532 52.62 7.83 -22.70
CA GLY A 532 51.90 8.68 -23.63
C GLY A 532 52.16 8.33 -25.09
N ALA A 533 51.36 8.94 -25.96
CA ALA A 533 51.43 8.72 -27.39
C ALA A 533 51.06 9.99 -28.16
N ARG A 534 51.51 10.07 -29.40
CA ARG A 534 51.23 11.17 -30.31
C ARG A 534 50.43 10.67 -31.50
N LEU A 535 49.26 11.25 -31.71
CA LEU A 535 48.46 11.07 -32.92
C LEU A 535 48.71 12.26 -33.85
N ARG A 536 49.07 12.00 -35.11
CA ARG A 536 49.02 13.02 -36.16
C ARG A 536 48.08 12.62 -37.26
N VAL A 537 47.35 13.61 -37.75
CA VAL A 537 46.49 13.47 -38.92
C VAL A 537 47.01 14.40 -40.01
N SER A 538 47.13 13.86 -41.22
CA SER A 538 47.45 14.62 -42.43
C SER A 538 46.30 14.56 -43.42
N VAL A 539 46.06 15.64 -44.14
CA VAL A 539 45.15 15.67 -45.29
C VAL A 539 45.97 15.97 -46.54
N ASN A 540 45.91 15.11 -47.55
CA ASN A 540 46.69 15.18 -48.78
C ASN A 540 48.21 15.33 -48.52
N GLY A 541 48.71 14.68 -47.47
CA GLY A 541 50.12 14.69 -47.07
C GLY A 541 50.58 15.87 -46.22
N GLU A 542 49.73 16.88 -45.98
CA GLU A 542 50.04 17.99 -45.08
C GLU A 542 49.47 17.72 -43.68
N ILE A 543 50.29 17.92 -42.64
CA ILE A 543 49.89 17.68 -41.24
C ILE A 543 48.91 18.77 -40.83
N VAL A 544 47.68 18.37 -40.54
CA VAL A 544 46.60 19.26 -40.11
C VAL A 544 46.37 19.18 -38.60
N VAL A 545 46.82 18.09 -37.98
CA VAL A 545 46.68 17.86 -36.54
C VAL A 545 47.86 17.12 -35.94
N THR A 546 48.25 17.52 -34.73
CA THR A 546 49.12 16.77 -33.84
C THR A 546 48.52 16.86 -32.44
N GLN A 547 48.21 15.71 -31.84
CA GLN A 547 47.64 15.62 -30.50
C GLN A 547 48.46 14.62 -29.67
N ASP A 548 48.87 15.06 -28.48
CA ASP A 548 49.54 14.21 -27.50
C ASP A 548 48.50 13.68 -26.49
N PHE A 549 48.54 12.39 -26.22
CA PHE A 549 47.72 11.66 -25.26
C PHE A 549 48.63 11.14 -24.16
N VAL A 550 48.66 11.85 -23.02
CA VAL A 550 49.52 11.53 -21.87
C VAL A 550 49.11 10.25 -21.13
N ASP A 551 47.88 9.80 -21.38
CA ASP A 551 47.22 8.64 -20.79
C ASP A 551 47.45 7.33 -21.58
N ALA A 552 48.12 7.42 -22.74
CA ALA A 552 48.40 6.25 -23.56
C ALA A 552 49.51 5.36 -22.96
N PRO A 553 49.41 4.04 -23.14
CA PRO A 553 50.34 3.06 -22.57
C PRO A 553 51.70 3.11 -23.29
N THR A 554 52.71 2.52 -22.65
CA THR A 554 54.07 2.48 -23.21
C THR A 554 54.11 1.69 -24.51
N ALA A 555 55.05 2.02 -25.39
CA ALA A 555 55.20 1.34 -26.68
C ALA A 555 55.49 -0.17 -26.56
N GLU A 556 56.05 -0.62 -25.43
CA GLU A 556 56.34 -2.02 -25.13
C GLU A 556 55.11 -2.79 -24.63
N ALA A 557 54.14 -2.11 -24.03
CA ALA A 557 52.94 -2.74 -23.53
C ALA A 557 51.97 -3.14 -24.64
N VAL A 558 51.95 -2.43 -25.78
CA VAL A 558 50.96 -2.66 -26.84
C VAL A 558 51.53 -3.52 -27.97
N GLY A 559 50.85 -4.63 -28.29
CA GLY A 559 51.23 -5.53 -29.40
C GLY A 559 50.79 -5.01 -30.76
N PHE A 560 49.57 -4.47 -30.87
CA PHE A 560 49.11 -3.75 -32.05
C PHE A 560 47.94 -2.80 -31.74
N PHE A 561 47.60 -1.95 -32.71
CA PHE A 561 46.43 -1.07 -32.66
C PHE A 561 45.45 -1.47 -33.76
N THR A 562 44.16 -1.24 -33.60
CA THR A 562 43.17 -1.45 -34.67
C THR A 562 42.64 -0.10 -35.18
N PRO A 563 42.65 0.20 -36.49
CA PRO A 563 42.12 1.45 -37.02
C PRO A 563 40.62 1.61 -36.75
N ILE A 564 40.24 2.78 -36.27
CA ILE A 564 38.84 3.17 -36.04
C ILE A 564 38.54 4.46 -36.77
N VAL A 565 37.36 4.47 -37.39
CA VAL A 565 36.78 5.64 -38.03
C VAL A 565 35.37 5.85 -37.50
N ARG A 566 35.00 7.12 -37.29
CA ARG A 566 33.64 7.51 -36.94
C ARG A 566 33.06 8.47 -37.97
N LEU A 567 32.05 8.00 -38.68
CA LEU A 567 31.29 8.71 -39.70
C LEU A 567 30.14 9.46 -39.04
N ALA A 568 30.41 10.67 -38.55
CA ALA A 568 29.39 11.55 -38.01
C ALA A 568 29.38 12.86 -38.82
N GLY A 569 28.21 13.35 -39.23
CA GLY A 569 28.08 14.69 -39.81
C GLY A 569 28.69 14.79 -41.21
N SER A 570 29.73 15.62 -41.36
CA SER A 570 30.26 16.01 -42.68
C SER A 570 30.95 14.89 -43.45
N GLY A 571 31.67 13.99 -42.76
CA GLY A 571 32.31 12.81 -43.36
C GLY A 571 31.30 11.68 -43.51
N LYS A 572 30.64 11.59 -44.67
CA LYS A 572 29.54 10.64 -44.89
C LYS A 572 30.04 9.26 -45.32
N ALA A 573 31.02 9.20 -46.22
CA ALA A 573 31.62 7.94 -46.64
C ALA A 573 33.13 8.05 -46.75
N VAL A 574 33.82 6.98 -46.36
CA VAL A 574 35.28 6.87 -46.46
C VAL A 574 35.68 5.49 -46.97
N ARG A 575 36.75 5.46 -47.75
CA ARG A 575 37.39 4.24 -48.23
C ARG A 575 38.67 3.99 -47.46
N LEU A 576 38.88 2.78 -46.97
CA LEU A 576 40.14 2.38 -46.38
C LEU A 576 41.17 2.12 -47.50
N LEU A 577 42.30 2.82 -47.45
CA LEU A 577 43.36 2.66 -48.44
C LEU A 577 44.37 1.58 -47.99
N PRO A 578 45.02 0.86 -48.94
CA PRO A 578 46.06 -0.10 -48.61
C PRO A 578 47.24 0.64 -47.98
N GLY A 579 47.41 0.53 -46.65
CA GLY A 579 48.35 1.31 -45.84
C GLY A 579 49.80 1.33 -46.37
N VAL A 580 50.07 2.30 -47.26
CA VAL A 580 51.39 2.62 -47.80
C VAL A 580 52.29 3.20 -46.72
N THR A 581 53.57 3.35 -47.02
CA THR A 581 54.51 3.98 -46.08
C THR A 581 54.10 5.44 -45.84
N PRO A 582 54.04 5.92 -44.59
CA PRO A 582 53.63 7.29 -44.29
C PRO A 582 54.55 8.32 -44.98
N PRO A 583 54.01 9.48 -45.39
CA PRO A 583 54.82 10.59 -45.88
C PRO A 583 55.93 10.93 -44.88
N SER A 584 57.15 11.14 -45.38
CA SER A 584 58.33 11.44 -44.54
C SER A 584 58.11 12.64 -43.61
N LYS A 585 57.27 13.61 -44.00
CA LYS A 585 56.86 14.74 -43.17
C LYS A 585 56.14 14.30 -41.88
N MET A 586 55.31 13.26 -41.93
CA MET A 586 54.56 12.76 -40.76
C MET A 586 55.46 12.07 -39.72
N LEU A 587 56.63 11.57 -40.15
CA LEU A 587 57.59 10.86 -39.32
C LEU A 587 58.56 11.78 -38.56
N LYS A 588 58.74 13.03 -39.00
CA LYS A 588 59.67 13.99 -38.37
C LYS A 588 59.18 14.37 -36.97
N GLU A 589 60.07 14.35 -35.98
CA GLU A 589 59.71 14.62 -34.58
C GLU A 589 59.10 16.00 -34.33
#